data_AF-A0A535YBW2-F1
#
_entry.id   AF-A0A535YBW2-F1
#
_cell.length_a   1.000
_cell.length_b   1.000
_cell.length_c   1.000
_cell.angle_alpha   90.00
_cell.angle_beta   90.00
_cell.angle_gamma   90.00
#
_symmetry.space_group_name_H-M   'P 1'
#
loop_
_entity.id
_entity.type
_entity.pdbx_description
1 polymer ?
#
loop_
_entity_poly.entity_id
_entity_poly.type
_entity_poly.pdbx_seq_one_letter_code
_entity_poly.pdbx_strand_id
1 'polypeptide(L)'
;MFDRLNRALQQHLDPNRTPAQPRQPTLETLLPGDVVSFWDAGDNVVQAVLECREELNRRETVWRWDLLDEGRVLEVTPEGNTLYERTAILHQSSAEFEMLTADPEQGGVLKAFEARVRQGTAARNPTLFEYDSRVYRVVSTGIFDARPLDQAAYPNLDVWRDINPSNPGDNVYFELEPTEDTPGDDSGSEVLGIWTSHIALLFGRPLKAGDIQTIYPRAEQEGQR
;
A
#
# COMPACT_ATOMS: atom_id res chain seq x y z
N MET A 1 12.72 -16.25 40.75
CA MET A 1 12.99 -16.88 39.43
C MET A 1 12.24 -18.21 39.29
N PHE A 2 12.22 -19.05 40.33
CA PHE A 2 11.52 -20.35 40.35
C PHE A 2 9.99 -20.24 40.30
N ASP A 3 9.39 -19.19 40.88
CA ASP A 3 7.93 -19.00 40.85
C ASP A 3 7.35 -18.65 39.47
N ARG A 4 8.15 -18.02 38.58
CA ARG A 4 7.72 -17.75 37.19
C ARG A 4 7.72 -19.02 36.35
N LEU A 5 8.72 -19.88 36.55
CA LEU A 5 8.84 -21.17 35.86
C LEU A 5 7.72 -22.13 36.30
N ASN A 6 7.42 -22.20 37.60
CA ASN A 6 6.32 -23.02 38.12
C ASN A 6 4.96 -22.52 37.65
N ARG A 7 4.75 -21.21 37.55
CA ARG A 7 3.50 -20.62 37.03
C ARG A 7 3.33 -20.90 35.53
N ALA A 8 4.40 -20.81 34.74
CA ALA A 8 4.37 -21.14 33.32
C ALA A 8 4.09 -22.64 33.06
N LEU A 9 4.68 -23.52 33.88
CA LEU A 9 4.43 -24.96 33.84
C LEU A 9 3.01 -25.31 34.27
N GLN A 10 2.47 -24.67 35.31
CA GLN A 10 1.07 -24.85 35.73
C GLN A 10 0.06 -24.37 34.68
N GLN A 11 0.36 -23.28 33.95
CA GLN A 11 -0.47 -22.81 32.83
C GLN A 11 -0.40 -23.72 31.60
N HIS A 12 0.67 -24.49 31.43
CA HIS A 12 0.80 -25.49 30.35
C HIS A 12 0.08 -26.81 30.66
N LEU A 13 -0.11 -27.11 31.95
CA LEU A 13 -0.72 -28.36 32.42
C LEU A 13 -2.20 -28.21 32.78
N ASP A 14 -2.83 -27.05 32.53
CA ASP A 14 -4.25 -26.83 32.79
C ASP A 14 -5.10 -27.59 31.74
N PRO A 15 -5.80 -28.68 32.13
CA PRO A 15 -6.62 -29.47 31.22
C PRO A 15 -7.85 -28.73 30.70
N ASN A 16 -8.18 -27.55 31.25
CA ASN A 16 -9.24 -26.66 30.78
C ASN A 16 -8.72 -25.52 29.89
N ARG A 17 -7.42 -25.49 29.57
CA ARG A 17 -6.89 -24.52 28.63
C ARG A 17 -7.42 -24.85 27.24
N THR A 18 -8.41 -24.10 26.79
CA THR A 18 -8.83 -24.12 25.40
C THR A 18 -7.59 -23.80 24.55
N PRO A 19 -7.15 -24.70 23.65
CA PRO A 19 -6.08 -24.36 22.72
C PRO A 19 -6.50 -23.10 21.97
N ALA A 20 -5.59 -22.14 21.82
CA ALA A 20 -5.86 -20.96 21.02
C ALA A 20 -6.32 -21.43 19.64
N GLN A 21 -7.51 -21.02 19.23
CA GLN A 21 -8.03 -21.41 17.93
C GLN A 21 -7.13 -20.77 16.87
N PRO A 22 -6.61 -21.53 15.90
CA PRO A 22 -5.70 -20.98 14.90
C PRO A 22 -6.41 -19.84 14.17
N ARG A 23 -5.73 -18.68 14.09
CA ARG A 23 -6.23 -17.50 13.38
C ARG A 23 -6.60 -17.89 11.94
N GLN A 24 -7.75 -17.42 11.48
CA GLN A 24 -8.19 -17.56 10.09
C GLN A 24 -8.03 -16.21 9.39
N PRO A 25 -6.86 -15.91 8.79
CA PRO A 25 -6.65 -14.65 8.10
C PRO A 25 -7.58 -14.48 6.91
N THR A 26 -7.95 -13.22 6.72
CA THR A 26 -8.50 -12.67 5.48
C THR A 26 -7.55 -11.57 4.99
N LEU A 27 -7.75 -11.04 3.79
CA LEU A 27 -6.92 -9.92 3.29
C LEU A 27 -6.96 -8.72 4.23
N GLU A 28 -8.14 -8.40 4.76
CA GLU A 28 -8.37 -7.27 5.68
C GLU A 28 -7.71 -7.47 7.05
N THR A 29 -7.22 -8.68 7.35
CA THR A 29 -6.66 -9.06 8.65
C THR A 29 -5.25 -9.65 8.54
N LEU A 30 -4.58 -9.51 7.38
CA LEU A 30 -3.19 -9.92 7.21
C LEU A 30 -2.29 -9.28 8.26
N LEU A 31 -1.22 -9.97 8.62
CA LEU A 31 -0.20 -9.47 9.52
C LEU A 31 1.18 -9.83 8.97
N PRO A 32 2.22 -9.08 9.34
CA PRO A 32 3.59 -9.44 8.99
C PRO A 32 3.91 -10.89 9.38
N GLY A 33 4.44 -11.65 8.42
CA GLY A 33 4.74 -13.07 8.50
C GLY A 33 3.67 -14.00 7.93
N ASP A 34 2.46 -13.50 7.63
CA ASP A 34 1.46 -14.28 6.88
C ASP A 34 1.93 -14.53 5.45
N VAL A 35 1.38 -15.56 4.81
CA VAL A 35 1.65 -15.87 3.40
C VAL A 35 0.35 -15.82 2.61
N VAL A 36 0.34 -15.04 1.54
CA VAL A 36 -0.77 -15.00 0.58
C VAL A 36 -0.33 -15.74 -0.67
N SER A 37 -1.12 -16.73 -1.08
CA SER A 37 -0.87 -17.53 -2.28
C SER A 37 -1.76 -17.04 -3.41
N PHE A 38 -1.15 -16.53 -4.49
CA PHE A 38 -1.82 -16.09 -5.71
C PHE A 38 -1.63 -17.11 -6.83
N TRP A 39 -2.66 -17.31 -7.66
CA TRP A 39 -2.61 -18.30 -8.75
C TRP A 39 -1.48 -18.04 -9.77
N ASP A 40 -1.29 -16.79 -10.16
CA ASP A 40 -0.31 -16.43 -11.20
C ASP A 40 1.04 -15.98 -10.61
N ALA A 41 1.07 -15.66 -9.32
CA ALA A 41 2.18 -14.94 -8.69
C ALA A 41 2.85 -15.73 -7.54
N GLY A 42 2.35 -16.93 -7.23
CA GLY A 42 2.90 -17.83 -6.23
C GLY A 42 2.64 -17.38 -4.79
N ASP A 43 3.43 -17.93 -3.86
CA ASP A 43 3.36 -17.63 -2.43
C ASP A 43 4.18 -16.37 -2.12
N ASN A 44 3.55 -15.42 -1.43
CA ASN A 44 4.16 -14.13 -1.09
C ASN A 44 4.06 -13.89 0.41
N VAL A 45 5.20 -13.60 1.05
CA VAL A 45 5.24 -13.30 2.49
C VAL A 45 4.89 -11.84 2.72
N VAL A 46 3.92 -11.59 3.61
CA VAL A 46 3.61 -10.24 4.10
C VAL A 46 4.78 -9.76 4.96
N GLN A 47 5.55 -8.79 4.47
CA GLN A 47 6.70 -8.23 5.17
C GLN A 47 6.31 -7.15 6.16
N ALA A 48 5.33 -6.33 5.78
CA ALA A 48 4.81 -5.24 6.60
C ALA A 48 3.38 -4.92 6.22
N VAL A 49 2.66 -4.28 7.14
CA VAL A 49 1.34 -3.75 6.83
C VAL A 49 1.20 -2.33 7.34
N LEU A 50 0.71 -1.46 6.47
CA LEU A 50 0.34 -0.10 6.79
C LEU A 50 -1.19 0.01 6.78
N GLU A 51 -1.78 0.41 7.90
CA GLU A 51 -3.17 0.88 7.93
C GLU A 51 -3.16 2.37 7.60
N CYS A 52 -3.82 2.71 6.50
CA CYS A 52 -3.84 4.04 5.93
C CYS A 52 -5.20 4.70 6.15
N ARG A 53 -5.19 6.02 6.29
CA ARG A 53 -6.39 6.84 6.50
C ARG A 53 -6.30 8.14 5.71
N GLU A 54 -7.42 8.53 5.12
CA GLU A 54 -7.67 9.88 4.62
C GLU A 54 -8.95 10.42 5.28
N GLU A 55 -8.97 11.72 5.58
CA GLU A 55 -10.19 12.43 5.93
C GLU A 55 -10.46 13.55 4.93
N LEU A 56 -11.52 13.37 4.13
CA LEU A 56 -11.96 14.35 3.13
C LEU A 56 -13.41 14.73 3.39
N ASN A 57 -13.70 16.03 3.50
CA ASN A 57 -15.05 16.56 3.75
C ASN A 57 -15.75 15.91 4.97
N ARG A 58 -15.00 15.63 6.05
CA ARG A 58 -15.46 14.94 7.28
C ARG A 58 -15.88 13.47 7.07
N ARG A 59 -15.54 12.89 5.91
CA ARG A 59 -15.64 11.45 5.68
C ARG A 59 -14.25 10.85 5.85
N GLU A 60 -14.16 9.88 6.73
CA GLU A 60 -12.98 9.07 6.91
C GLU A 60 -13.04 7.88 5.94
N THR A 61 -11.94 7.64 5.24
CA THR A 61 -11.70 6.45 4.44
C THR A 61 -10.48 5.74 5.03
N VAL A 62 -10.58 4.42 5.22
CA VAL A 62 -9.51 3.58 5.74
C VAL A 62 -9.26 2.44 4.76
N TRP A 63 -7.99 2.18 4.48
CA TRP A 63 -7.53 1.09 3.63
C TRP A 63 -6.21 0.55 4.17
N ARG A 64 -5.68 -0.49 3.53
CA ARG A 64 -4.41 -1.09 3.92
C ARG A 64 -3.50 -1.26 2.72
N TRP A 65 -2.21 -1.05 2.94
CA TRP A 65 -1.16 -1.53 2.05
C TRP A 65 -0.38 -2.64 2.77
N ASP A 66 -0.53 -3.86 2.29
CA ASP A 66 0.27 -5.00 2.72
C ASP A 66 1.48 -5.11 1.78
N LEU A 67 2.67 -4.80 2.31
CA LEU A 67 3.92 -4.92 1.57
C LEU A 67 4.33 -6.39 1.57
N LEU A 68 4.46 -6.95 0.39
CA LEU A 68 4.83 -8.33 0.18
C LEU A 68 6.33 -8.44 -0.13
N ASP A 69 6.84 -9.66 -0.21
CA ASP A 69 8.17 -9.90 -0.75
C ASP A 69 8.28 -9.52 -2.24
N GLU A 70 9.52 -9.46 -2.72
CA GLU A 70 9.85 -9.05 -4.09
C GLU A 70 9.39 -7.62 -4.48
N GLY A 71 9.01 -6.80 -3.50
CA GLY A 71 8.62 -5.40 -3.73
C GLY A 71 7.20 -5.23 -4.27
N ARG A 72 6.36 -6.26 -4.14
CA ARG A 72 4.92 -6.20 -4.46
C ARG A 72 4.14 -5.55 -3.33
N VAL A 73 3.00 -4.97 -3.67
CA VAL A 73 2.10 -4.33 -2.71
C VAL A 73 0.69 -4.79 -2.98
N LEU A 74 0.00 -5.27 -1.94
CA LEU A 74 -1.43 -5.52 -1.99
C LEU A 74 -2.14 -4.34 -1.34
N GLU A 75 -3.00 -3.67 -2.09
CA GLU A 75 -3.94 -2.71 -1.54
C GLU A 75 -5.28 -3.40 -1.25
N VAL A 76 -5.77 -3.17 -0.04
CA VAL A 76 -7.07 -3.67 0.43
C VAL A 76 -7.94 -2.47 0.81
N THR A 77 -8.95 -2.20 -0.01
CA THR A 77 -9.91 -1.12 0.22
C THR A 77 -11.32 -1.71 0.45
N PRO A 78 -12.27 -0.91 0.98
CA PRO A 78 -13.67 -1.32 1.06
C PRO A 78 -14.33 -1.59 -0.30
N GLU A 79 -13.78 -1.04 -1.39
CA GLU A 79 -14.38 -1.06 -2.73
C GLU A 79 -13.81 -2.17 -3.62
N GLY A 80 -12.60 -2.62 -3.32
CA GLY A 80 -11.88 -3.63 -4.07
C GLY A 80 -10.42 -3.74 -3.61
N ASN A 81 -9.75 -4.77 -4.09
CA ASN A 81 -8.34 -5.02 -3.78
C ASN A 81 -7.54 -4.94 -5.07
N THR A 82 -6.33 -4.38 -5.00
CA THR A 82 -5.42 -4.21 -6.14
C THR A 82 -4.07 -4.80 -5.80
N LEU A 83 -3.53 -5.64 -6.68
CA LEU A 83 -2.18 -6.18 -6.54
C LEU A 83 -1.24 -5.40 -7.46
N TYR A 84 -0.29 -4.71 -6.85
CA TYR A 84 0.81 -4.04 -7.54
C TYR A 84 2.02 -4.97 -7.60
N GLU A 85 2.35 -5.40 -8.82
CA GLU A 85 3.37 -6.41 -9.07
C GLU A 85 4.73 -5.79 -9.40
N ARG A 86 4.75 -4.51 -9.77
CA ARG A 86 5.97 -3.75 -10.08
C ARG A 86 5.97 -2.42 -9.34
N THR A 87 7.12 -2.09 -8.77
CA THR A 87 7.38 -0.78 -8.16
C THR A 87 8.53 -0.09 -8.90
N ALA A 88 8.36 1.19 -9.24
CA ALA A 88 9.43 2.04 -9.72
C ALA A 88 9.63 3.23 -8.77
N ILE A 89 10.89 3.49 -8.38
CA ILE A 89 11.22 4.60 -7.49
C ILE A 89 11.77 5.78 -8.30
N LEU A 90 11.07 6.91 -8.23
CA LEU A 90 11.53 8.19 -8.75
C LEU A 90 12.18 8.97 -7.61
N HIS A 91 13.50 8.99 -7.59
CA HIS A 91 14.26 9.74 -6.60
C HIS A 91 14.10 11.24 -6.82
N GLN A 92 14.19 12.02 -5.74
CA GLN A 92 14.03 13.49 -5.75
C GLN A 92 14.93 14.24 -6.75
N SER A 93 16.02 13.61 -7.21
CA SER A 93 16.96 14.17 -8.18
C SER A 93 16.67 13.75 -9.63
N SER A 94 15.62 12.97 -9.88
CA SER A 94 15.25 12.50 -11.22
C SER A 94 14.38 13.53 -11.93
N ALA A 95 14.45 13.56 -13.26
CA ALA A 95 13.64 14.46 -14.06
C ALA A 95 12.14 14.14 -13.93
N GLU A 96 11.79 12.86 -13.80
CA GLU A 96 10.43 12.38 -13.61
C GLU A 96 9.83 12.85 -12.29
N PHE A 97 10.63 12.85 -11.22
CA PHE A 97 10.22 13.42 -9.94
C PHE A 97 9.97 14.93 -10.07
N GLU A 98 10.87 15.66 -10.71
CA GLU A 98 10.71 17.10 -10.94
C GLU A 98 9.44 17.40 -11.75
N MET A 99 9.20 16.66 -12.84
CA MET A 99 7.99 16.79 -13.65
C MET A 99 6.70 16.61 -12.83
N LEU A 100 6.67 15.67 -11.88
CA LEU A 100 5.48 15.46 -11.03
C LEU A 100 5.27 16.58 -10.00
N THR A 101 6.35 17.05 -9.38
CA THR A 101 6.31 17.83 -8.12
C THR A 101 6.60 19.32 -8.24
N ALA A 102 7.15 19.77 -9.39
CA ALA A 102 7.48 21.17 -9.63
C ALA A 102 6.26 22.09 -9.49
N ASP A 103 6.47 23.40 -9.52
CA ASP A 103 5.33 24.33 -9.55
C ASP A 103 4.59 24.26 -10.89
N PRO A 104 3.27 24.57 -10.95
CA PRO A 104 2.51 24.49 -12.18
C PRO A 104 3.10 25.32 -13.34
N GLU A 105 3.71 26.46 -13.02
CA GLU A 105 4.38 27.35 -13.98
C GLU A 105 5.65 26.74 -14.59
N GLN A 106 6.23 25.75 -13.90
CA GLN A 106 7.42 25.01 -14.30
C GLN A 106 7.08 23.64 -14.91
N GLY A 107 5.78 23.33 -15.08
CA GLY A 107 5.32 22.06 -15.63
C GLY A 107 4.95 20.99 -14.60
N GLY A 108 4.87 21.36 -13.32
CA GLY A 108 4.50 20.44 -12.25
C GLY A 108 3.11 19.82 -12.42
N VAL A 109 3.08 18.52 -12.68
CA VAL A 109 1.87 17.77 -13.03
C VAL A 109 0.88 17.74 -11.86
N LEU A 110 1.28 17.32 -10.65
CA LEU A 110 0.35 17.10 -9.54
C LEU A 110 -0.32 18.40 -9.09
N LYS A 111 0.48 19.45 -8.87
CA LYS A 111 -0.05 20.78 -8.50
C LYS A 111 -0.92 21.40 -9.60
N ALA A 112 -0.60 21.16 -10.88
CA ALA A 112 -1.44 21.60 -11.99
C ALA A 112 -2.79 20.87 -12.01
N PHE A 113 -2.80 19.56 -11.74
CA PHE A 113 -4.03 18.78 -11.59
C PHE A 113 -4.91 19.35 -10.48
N GLU A 114 -4.38 19.54 -9.27
CA GLU A 114 -5.14 20.10 -8.14
C GLU A 114 -5.71 21.49 -8.45
N ALA A 115 -4.93 22.35 -9.11
CA ALA A 115 -5.39 23.67 -9.52
C ALA A 115 -6.59 23.58 -10.49
N ARG A 116 -6.57 22.62 -11.42
CA ARG A 116 -7.67 22.37 -12.37
C ARG A 116 -8.88 21.74 -11.70
N VAL A 117 -8.70 20.89 -10.70
CA VAL A 117 -9.80 20.38 -9.86
C VAL A 117 -10.48 21.53 -9.14
N ARG A 118 -9.71 22.41 -8.48
CA ARG A 118 -10.22 23.61 -7.80
C ARG A 118 -10.98 24.57 -8.74
N GLN A 119 -10.59 24.62 -10.01
CA GLN A 119 -11.26 25.41 -11.05
C GLN A 119 -12.44 24.70 -11.74
N GLY A 120 -12.66 23.41 -11.46
CA GLY A 120 -13.69 22.60 -12.12
C GLY A 120 -13.38 22.28 -13.59
N THR A 121 -12.12 22.29 -14.00
CA THR A 121 -11.69 22.11 -15.40
C THR A 121 -10.95 20.80 -15.66
N ALA A 122 -10.60 20.02 -14.63
CA ALA A 122 -9.80 18.79 -14.74
C ALA A 122 -10.33 17.80 -15.80
N ALA A 123 -11.66 17.60 -15.89
CA ALA A 123 -12.25 16.67 -16.86
C ALA A 123 -12.12 17.13 -18.33
N ARG A 124 -12.07 18.44 -18.59
CA ARG A 124 -11.98 19.01 -19.95
C ARG A 124 -10.55 19.40 -20.33
N ASN A 125 -9.67 19.48 -19.35
CA ASN A 125 -8.26 19.80 -19.48
C ASN A 125 -7.45 18.84 -18.61
N PRO A 126 -7.30 17.56 -19.02
CA PRO A 126 -6.62 16.55 -18.22
C PRO A 126 -5.15 16.90 -18.05
N THR A 127 -4.60 16.60 -16.88
CA THR A 127 -3.15 16.67 -16.66
C THR A 127 -2.55 15.33 -17.04
N LEU A 128 -1.52 15.37 -17.87
CA LEU A 128 -0.86 14.19 -18.42
C LEU A 128 0.56 14.06 -17.85
N PHE A 129 1.01 12.83 -17.69
CA PHE A 129 2.34 12.46 -17.25
C PHE A 129 2.86 11.34 -18.15
N GLU A 130 4.07 11.52 -18.70
CA GLU A 130 4.72 10.50 -19.52
C GLU A 130 5.75 9.74 -18.69
N TYR A 131 5.68 8.42 -18.71
CA TYR A 131 6.62 7.54 -18.04
C TYR A 131 6.79 6.26 -18.85
N ASP A 132 8.05 5.82 -19.03
CA ASP A 132 8.37 4.57 -19.75
C ASP A 132 7.72 4.48 -21.14
N SER A 133 7.74 5.60 -21.88
CA SER A 133 7.08 5.78 -23.20
C SER A 133 5.55 5.58 -23.22
N ARG A 134 4.90 5.63 -22.05
CA ARG A 134 3.44 5.61 -21.92
C ARG A 134 2.94 6.92 -21.35
N VAL A 135 1.76 7.33 -21.80
CA VAL A 135 1.10 8.55 -21.31
C VAL A 135 -0.01 8.14 -20.34
N TYR A 136 0.02 8.77 -19.17
CA TYR A 136 -0.94 8.59 -18.10
C TYR A 136 -1.69 9.91 -17.86
N ARG A 137 -2.96 9.79 -17.48
CA ARG A 137 -3.77 10.87 -16.95
C ARG A 137 -3.76 10.79 -15.43
N VAL A 138 -3.52 11.91 -14.76
CA VAL A 138 -3.78 12.03 -13.32
C VAL A 138 -5.28 12.10 -13.11
N VAL A 139 -5.81 11.21 -12.27
CA VAL A 139 -7.26 11.13 -12.01
C VAL A 139 -7.65 11.50 -10.60
N SER A 140 -6.76 11.28 -9.64
CA SER A 140 -6.98 11.66 -8.25
C SER A 140 -5.66 11.99 -7.56
N THR A 141 -5.76 12.79 -6.51
CA THR A 141 -4.68 13.13 -5.58
C THR A 141 -5.29 13.25 -4.19
N GLY A 142 -4.62 12.71 -3.18
CA GLY A 142 -5.06 12.80 -1.80
C GLY A 142 -3.89 12.84 -0.83
N ILE A 143 -4.19 13.16 0.42
CA ILE A 143 -3.22 13.11 1.52
C ILE A 143 -3.57 11.95 2.43
N PHE A 144 -2.57 11.31 3.01
CA PHE A 144 -2.83 10.16 3.88
C PHE A 144 -1.99 10.19 5.16
N ASP A 145 -2.57 9.63 6.21
CA ASP A 145 -1.84 9.13 7.36
C ASP A 145 -1.70 7.62 7.23
N ALA A 146 -0.65 7.05 7.79
CA ALA A 146 -0.45 5.61 7.82
C ALA A 146 0.22 5.20 9.12
N ARG A 147 -0.16 4.04 9.66
CA ARG A 147 0.50 3.44 10.82
C ARG A 147 0.89 1.99 10.56
N PRO A 148 2.08 1.54 10.97
CA PRO A 148 2.44 0.13 10.89
C PRO A 148 1.57 -0.71 11.82
N LEU A 149 1.11 -1.87 11.35
CA LEU A 149 0.40 -2.85 12.15
C LEU A 149 1.35 -3.95 12.62
N ASP A 150 1.32 -4.21 13.93
CA ASP A 150 2.10 -5.26 14.59
C ASP A 150 3.63 -5.17 14.38
N GLN A 151 4.08 -3.94 14.08
CA GLN A 151 5.47 -3.56 13.94
C GLN A 151 5.70 -2.21 14.62
N ALA A 152 6.90 -2.00 15.16
CA ALA A 152 7.25 -0.80 15.92
C ALA A 152 7.67 0.39 15.03
N ALA A 153 7.99 0.13 13.76
CA ALA A 153 8.51 1.11 12.83
C ALA A 153 7.96 0.85 11.42
N TYR A 154 8.00 1.89 10.59
CA TYR A 154 7.69 1.77 9.17
C TYR A 154 8.70 0.84 8.46
N PRO A 155 8.30 0.24 7.32
CA PRO A 155 9.20 -0.54 6.49
C PRO A 155 10.43 0.29 6.13
N ASN A 156 11.63 -0.25 6.35
CA ASN A 156 12.88 0.42 6.00
C ASN A 156 13.18 0.27 4.49
N LEU A 157 12.25 0.73 3.66
CA LEU A 157 12.26 0.59 2.20
C LEU A 157 11.82 1.93 1.59
N ASP A 158 12.73 2.57 0.84
CA ASP A 158 12.50 3.78 0.03
C ASP A 158 11.47 4.76 0.61
N VAL A 159 10.32 4.93 -0.07
CA VAL A 159 9.26 5.88 0.30
C VAL A 159 8.56 5.54 1.61
N TRP A 160 8.51 4.26 1.96
CA TRP A 160 7.75 3.75 3.10
C TRP A 160 8.38 4.15 4.43
N ARG A 161 9.71 4.21 4.48
CA ARG A 161 10.45 4.65 5.66
C ARG A 161 10.17 6.12 5.98
N ASP A 162 9.96 6.92 4.93
CA ASP A 162 9.94 8.37 5.02
C ASP A 162 8.50 8.93 5.16
N ILE A 163 7.52 8.06 5.43
CA ILE A 163 6.17 8.47 5.84
C ILE A 163 6.27 9.31 7.12
N ASN A 164 5.65 10.49 7.10
CA ASN A 164 5.63 11.42 8.21
C ASN A 164 4.32 11.31 9.00
N PRO A 165 4.28 10.59 10.14
CA PRO A 165 3.07 10.48 10.96
C PRO A 165 2.70 11.78 11.69
N SER A 166 3.63 12.71 11.84
CA SER A 166 3.38 13.96 12.57
C SER A 166 2.74 15.03 11.69
N ASN A 167 2.82 14.87 10.36
CA ASN A 167 2.25 15.78 9.39
C ASN A 167 1.77 15.03 8.14
N PRO A 168 0.51 14.54 8.14
CA PRO A 168 -0.05 13.80 7.01
C PRO A 168 -0.05 14.59 5.69
N GLY A 169 0.01 15.92 5.74
CA GLY A 169 0.12 16.76 4.54
C GLY A 169 1.44 16.57 3.77
N ASP A 170 2.45 15.93 4.37
CA ASP A 170 3.70 15.58 3.71
C ASP A 170 3.65 14.21 2.99
N ASN A 171 2.55 13.45 3.14
CA ASN A 171 2.36 12.18 2.46
C ASN A 171 1.21 12.31 1.46
N VAL A 172 1.54 12.21 0.17
CA VAL A 172 0.57 12.34 -0.92
C VAL A 172 0.46 11.01 -1.63
N TYR A 173 -0.76 10.62 -1.99
CA TYR A 173 -0.99 9.58 -2.98
C TYR A 173 -1.69 10.16 -4.20
N PHE A 174 -1.50 9.54 -5.36
CA PHE A 174 -2.16 9.95 -6.58
C PHE A 174 -2.36 8.77 -7.51
N GLU A 175 -3.45 8.79 -8.29
CA GLU A 175 -3.75 7.73 -9.23
C GLU A 175 -3.52 8.21 -10.66
N LEU A 176 -2.98 7.28 -11.44
CA LEU A 176 -2.65 7.44 -12.85
C LEU A 176 -3.40 6.38 -13.65
N GLU A 177 -4.13 6.83 -14.67
CA GLU A 177 -4.78 5.94 -15.64
C GLU A 177 -4.08 6.05 -17.00
N PRO A 178 -3.77 4.94 -17.68
CA PRO A 178 -3.23 4.99 -19.03
C PRO A 178 -4.22 5.68 -19.99
N THR A 179 -3.71 6.51 -20.91
CA THR A 179 -4.57 7.19 -21.90
C THR A 179 -4.89 6.35 -23.13
N GLU A 180 -4.10 5.30 -23.36
CA GLU A 180 -4.27 4.36 -24.46
C GLU A 180 -4.59 2.97 -23.92
N ASP A 181 -5.62 2.33 -24.46
CA ASP A 181 -5.91 0.92 -24.19
C ASP A 181 -4.76 0.09 -24.75
N THR A 182 -3.95 -0.52 -23.89
CA THR A 182 -2.89 -1.43 -24.33
C THR A 182 -3.51 -2.82 -24.51
N PRO A 183 -3.60 -3.37 -25.73
CA PRO A 183 -4.19 -4.69 -25.92
C PRO A 183 -3.24 -5.76 -25.37
N GLY A 184 -3.68 -6.51 -24.36
CA GLY A 184 -3.09 -7.81 -24.00
C GLY A 184 -2.19 -7.86 -22.77
N ASP A 185 -2.14 -6.82 -21.94
CA ASP A 185 -1.47 -6.89 -20.65
C ASP A 185 -2.41 -6.38 -19.56
N ASP A 186 -3.05 -7.31 -18.83
CA ASP A 186 -3.82 -6.98 -17.61
C ASP A 186 -2.87 -6.42 -16.52
N SER A 187 -1.55 -6.48 -16.69
CA SER A 187 -0.58 -5.87 -15.78
C SER A 187 -0.39 -4.37 -16.09
N GLY A 188 -0.78 -3.52 -15.12
CA GLY A 188 -0.61 -2.07 -15.20
C GLY A 188 -1.82 -1.28 -15.70
N SER A 189 -3.03 -1.82 -15.53
CA SER A 189 -4.27 -1.04 -15.72
C SER A 189 -4.41 0.05 -14.67
N GLU A 190 -3.85 -0.16 -13.48
CA GLU A 190 -3.85 0.82 -12.39
C GLU A 190 -2.44 1.17 -11.97
N VAL A 191 -2.20 2.48 -11.82
CA VAL A 191 -0.93 3.00 -11.36
C VAL A 191 -1.18 3.92 -10.18
N LEU A 192 -0.64 3.53 -9.02
CA LEU A 192 -0.70 4.30 -7.79
C LEU A 192 0.66 4.94 -7.53
N GLY A 193 0.67 6.25 -7.38
CA GLY A 193 1.81 7.03 -6.95
C GLY A 193 1.76 7.30 -5.46
N ILE A 194 2.86 7.07 -4.74
CA ILE A 194 3.02 7.42 -3.33
C ILE A 194 4.22 8.35 -3.22
N TRP A 195 3.97 9.57 -2.78
CA TRP A 195 4.95 10.63 -2.64
C TRP A 195 5.19 10.95 -1.16
N THR A 196 6.43 10.72 -0.73
CA THR A 196 6.99 11.19 0.55
C THR A 196 8.27 11.99 0.26
N SER A 197 9.46 11.45 0.56
CA SER A 197 10.76 12.00 0.14
C SER A 197 11.08 11.68 -1.34
N HIS A 198 10.59 10.55 -1.82
CA HIS A 198 10.67 10.06 -3.19
C HIS A 198 9.25 9.70 -3.65
N ILE A 199 9.12 9.30 -4.91
CA ILE A 199 7.85 8.79 -5.44
C ILE A 199 8.01 7.32 -5.76
N ALA A 200 7.13 6.47 -5.22
CA ALA A 200 6.95 5.11 -5.70
C ALA A 200 5.77 5.09 -6.67
N LEU A 201 6.01 4.64 -7.89
CA LEU A 201 4.97 4.28 -8.85
C LEU A 201 4.74 2.78 -8.75
N LEU A 202 3.56 2.39 -8.30
CA LEU A 202 3.09 1.02 -8.14
C LEU A 202 2.23 0.67 -9.35
N PHE A 203 2.62 -0.33 -10.11
CA PHE A 203 1.91 -0.79 -11.30
C PHE A 203 1.23 -2.12 -11.01
N GLY A 204 -0.08 -2.16 -11.21
CA GLY A 204 -0.88 -3.28 -10.75
C GLY A 204 -2.17 -3.47 -11.51
N ARG A 205 -2.99 -4.36 -10.95
CA ARG A 205 -4.30 -4.71 -11.46
C ARG A 205 -5.26 -5.03 -10.33
N PRO A 206 -6.56 -4.77 -10.50
CA PRO A 206 -7.57 -5.23 -9.57
C PRO A 206 -7.53 -6.76 -9.44
N LEU A 207 -7.66 -7.24 -8.20
CA LEU A 207 -7.79 -8.66 -7.90
C LEU A 207 -9.22 -9.12 -8.15
N LYS A 208 -9.33 -10.26 -8.83
CA LYS A 208 -10.58 -11.00 -9.02
C LYS A 208 -10.71 -12.01 -7.87
N ALA A 209 -11.95 -12.40 -7.55
CA ALA A 209 -12.23 -13.37 -6.48
C ALA A 209 -11.49 -14.71 -6.63
N GLY A 210 -11.11 -15.08 -7.87
CA GLY A 210 -10.38 -16.30 -8.17
C GLY A 210 -8.86 -16.18 -8.11
N ASP A 211 -8.29 -14.99 -7.88
CA ASP A 211 -6.83 -14.78 -7.97
C ASP A 211 -6.09 -15.26 -6.71
N ILE A 212 -6.78 -15.33 -5.56
CA ILE A 212 -6.22 -15.81 -4.30
C ILE A 212 -6.57 -17.28 -4.14
N GLN A 213 -5.54 -18.11 -4.03
CA GLN A 213 -5.70 -19.53 -3.80
C GLN A 213 -5.94 -19.82 -2.31
N THR A 214 -5.11 -19.25 -1.43
CA THR A 214 -5.21 -19.46 0.01
C THR A 214 -4.36 -18.45 0.79
N ILE A 215 -4.60 -18.37 2.10
CA ILE A 215 -3.81 -17.55 3.03
C ILE A 215 -3.35 -18.43 4.18
N TYR A 216 -2.04 -18.47 4.40
CA TYR A 216 -1.44 -19.18 5.51
C TYR A 216 -1.12 -18.21 6.64
N PRO A 217 -1.66 -18.43 7.86
CA PRO A 217 -1.29 -17.60 8.99
C PRO A 217 0.18 -17.83 9.36
N ARG A 218 0.87 -16.76 9.76
CA ARG A 218 2.17 -16.87 10.42
C ARG A 218 2.10 -17.82 11.60
N ALA A 219 3.21 -18.52 11.87
CA ALA A 219 3.34 -19.26 13.11
C ALA A 219 3.29 -18.27 14.29
N GLU A 220 2.35 -18.45 15.23
CA GLU A 220 2.36 -17.69 16.47
C GLU A 220 3.65 -18.03 17.22
N GLN A 221 4.55 -17.05 17.36
CA GLN A 221 5.67 -17.21 18.28
C GLN A 221 5.08 -17.27 19.70
N GLU A 222 5.07 -18.47 20.29
CA GLU A 222 4.80 -18.63 21.71
C GLU A 222 5.72 -17.68 22.49
N GLY A 223 5.11 -16.81 23.30
CA GLY A 223 5.70 -15.53 23.69
C GLY A 223 7.07 -15.61 24.35
N GLN A 224 7.99 -14.77 23.87
CA GLN A 224 9.05 -14.21 24.70
C GLN A 224 8.65 -12.79 25.09
N ARG A 225 8.02 -12.66 26.26
CA ARG A 225 7.89 -11.41 27.03
C ARG A 225 8.52 -11.60 28.40
#